data_AF-A0A382J9G2-F1
#
_entry.id   AF-A0A382J9G2-F1
#
_cell.length_a   1.000
_cell.length_b   1.000
_cell.length_c   1.000
_cell.angle_alpha   90.00
_cell.angle_beta   90.00
_cell.angle_gamma   90.00
#
_symmetry.space_group_name_H-M   'P 1'
#
loop_
_entity.id
_entity.type
_entity.pdbx_description
1 polymer ?
#
loop_
_entity_poly.entity_id
_entity_poly.type
_entity_poly.pdbx_seq_one_letter_code
_entity_poly.pdbx_strand_id
1 'polypeptide(L)'
;ANTEVFLQFQSTGTWGSGTTAGDIDTATRVSVGDANSANDGLNDVGLHQATVTLKNFMGQAVNAKIGRQQVVLDGHRLFGHTGWTDGGNSMDAIRLDHSAGNHTLNYIYIAGVENGGSANSNDANVDFHVFRANTQGVMGGDLTGYFVVVDDNSASSALDDENTWYTVGARQKGKLGGLDYRVEYYHQFGDGAVRAAASGFSGAYTPAATGSLSIDRNASMVGVRVGRTFKNAGLSPTITLWYDSLSGTDDGDVSGNDWGTFDTHMDTGHKFYGFMDMYLGQSGGKTAYMGLQDIAIKTKWKLSATNTLKADFHHFRTQTDMSDTDSDTIVANSTKIAAQSTDDTGDLG
;
A
#
# COMPACT_ATOMS: atom_id res chain seq x y z
N ALA A 1 29.04 -13.77 -14.85
CA ALA A 1 28.67 -12.59 -15.66
C ALA A 1 28.37 -11.44 -14.70
N ASN A 2 28.94 -10.25 -14.94
CA ASN A 2 28.73 -9.06 -14.10
C ASN A 2 27.45 -8.28 -14.48
N THR A 3 26.69 -8.81 -15.44
CA THR A 3 25.48 -8.19 -15.97
C THR A 3 24.45 -9.28 -16.22
N GLU A 4 23.21 -9.00 -15.87
CA GLU A 4 22.05 -9.86 -16.03
C GLU A 4 20.94 -9.05 -16.68
N VAL A 5 20.22 -9.64 -17.62
CA VAL A 5 19.07 -9.03 -18.28
C VAL A 5 17.87 -9.93 -18.04
N PHE A 6 16.75 -9.33 -17.64
CA PHE A 6 15.49 -10.03 -17.44
C PHE A 6 14.40 -9.33 -18.22
N LEU A 7 13.68 -10.09 -19.04
CA LEU A 7 12.52 -9.64 -19.81
C LEU A 7 11.34 -10.55 -19.48
N GLN A 8 10.19 -9.96 -19.19
CA GLN A 8 8.95 -10.67 -19.00
C GLN A 8 7.86 -9.95 -19.78
N PHE A 9 7.25 -10.68 -20.70
CA PHE A 9 6.08 -10.25 -21.45
C PHE A 9 4.82 -10.69 -20.72
N GLN A 10 3.75 -9.92 -20.84
CA GLN A 10 2.44 -10.24 -20.28
C GLN A 10 1.37 -9.91 -21.32
N SER A 11 0.25 -10.60 -21.22
CA SER A 11 -0.98 -10.27 -21.91
C SER A 11 -2.10 -10.72 -20.99
N THR A 12 -3.02 -9.83 -20.67
CA THR A 12 -4.18 -10.12 -19.83
C THR A 12 -5.45 -9.79 -20.61
N GLY A 13 -6.52 -10.54 -20.38
CA GLY A 13 -7.75 -10.34 -21.14
C GLY A 13 -8.96 -10.86 -20.37
N THR A 14 -10.06 -10.11 -20.49
CA THR A 14 -11.33 -10.47 -19.87
C THR A 14 -12.10 -11.41 -20.79
N TRP A 15 -12.45 -12.60 -20.30
CA TRP A 15 -13.27 -13.56 -21.04
C TRP A 15 -14.71 -13.52 -20.55
N GLY A 16 -15.67 -13.40 -21.49
CA GLY A 16 -17.11 -13.54 -21.18
C GLY A 16 -17.86 -12.23 -20.86
N SER A 17 -17.28 -11.05 -21.07
CA SER A 17 -18.02 -9.78 -20.99
C SER A 17 -18.88 -9.60 -22.24
N GLY A 18 -20.20 -9.82 -22.11
CA GLY A 18 -21.16 -9.60 -23.18
C GLY A 18 -21.51 -8.13 -23.35
N THR A 19 -20.61 -7.30 -23.88
CA THR A 19 -20.95 -5.94 -24.35
C THR A 19 -20.20 -5.56 -25.63
N THR A 20 -20.87 -4.71 -26.38
CA THR A 20 -20.65 -4.25 -27.77
C THR A 20 -19.23 -3.74 -28.04
N ALA A 21 -18.80 -3.83 -29.30
CA ALA A 21 -17.46 -3.58 -29.84
C ALA A 21 -16.88 -2.15 -29.63
N GLY A 22 -16.78 -1.67 -28.38
CA GLY A 22 -16.25 -0.33 -28.04
C GLY A 22 -15.63 -0.17 -26.65
N ASP A 23 -15.79 -1.13 -25.72
CA ASP A 23 -15.34 -0.98 -24.31
C ASP A 23 -14.03 -1.73 -23.97
N ILE A 24 -13.25 -2.18 -24.96
CA ILE A 24 -12.07 -3.06 -24.72
C ILE A 24 -10.76 -2.26 -24.43
N ASP A 25 -10.74 -0.93 -24.59
CA ASP A 25 -9.49 -0.14 -24.59
C ASP A 25 -9.29 0.84 -23.40
N THR A 26 -10.06 0.73 -22.32
CA THR A 26 -9.85 1.55 -21.10
C THR A 26 -8.84 0.95 -20.11
N ALA A 27 -7.83 0.24 -20.60
CA ALA A 27 -6.77 -0.30 -19.76
C ALA A 27 -5.55 0.64 -19.74
N THR A 28 -4.99 0.87 -18.56
CA THR A 28 -3.82 1.73 -18.37
C THR A 28 -2.55 0.87 -18.26
N ARG A 29 -1.41 1.45 -18.66
CA ARG A 29 -0.07 0.88 -18.39
C ARG A 29 0.51 1.41 -17.07
N VAL A 30 -0.31 2.10 -16.27
CA VAL A 30 0.06 2.80 -15.05
C VAL A 30 -0.37 1.97 -13.86
N SER A 31 0.58 1.75 -12.96
CA SER A 31 0.37 1.07 -11.70
C SER A 31 0.05 2.12 -10.63
N VAL A 32 -1.12 2.02 -9.98
CA VAL A 32 -1.50 2.93 -8.87
C VAL A 32 -1.76 2.19 -7.55
N GLY A 33 -1.33 0.94 -7.44
CA GLY A 33 -1.37 0.20 -6.16
C GLY A 33 -2.76 -0.25 -5.71
N ASP A 34 -3.62 -0.74 -6.61
CA ASP A 34 -4.88 -1.42 -6.22
C ASP A 34 -5.13 -2.70 -7.05
N ALA A 35 -6.19 -3.45 -6.75
CA ALA A 35 -6.53 -4.68 -7.50
C ALA A 35 -7.00 -4.43 -8.95
N ASN A 36 -7.35 -3.20 -9.30
CA ASN A 36 -7.63 -2.79 -10.68
C ASN A 36 -6.36 -2.33 -11.42
N SER A 37 -5.22 -2.24 -10.72
CA SER A 37 -3.92 -1.74 -11.22
C SER A 37 -3.03 -2.85 -11.80
N ALA A 38 -3.63 -3.89 -12.36
CA ALA A 38 -2.90 -4.75 -13.27
C ALA A 38 -2.36 -3.87 -14.41
N ASN A 39 -1.03 -3.73 -14.52
CA ASN A 39 -0.46 -3.15 -15.73
C ASN A 39 -0.86 -4.05 -16.90
N ASP A 40 -1.23 -3.45 -18.03
CA ASP A 40 -1.43 -4.18 -19.30
C ASP A 40 -2.77 -4.94 -19.42
N GLY A 41 -3.89 -4.27 -19.11
CA GLY A 41 -5.25 -4.74 -19.43
C GLY A 41 -5.65 -4.57 -20.90
N LEU A 42 -4.70 -4.26 -21.79
CA LEU A 42 -4.92 -4.07 -23.22
C LEU A 42 -5.01 -5.43 -23.92
N ASN A 43 -5.72 -5.50 -25.04
CA ASN A 43 -5.74 -6.68 -25.90
C ASN A 43 -4.46 -6.76 -26.77
N ASP A 44 -3.29 -6.62 -26.13
CA ASP A 44 -1.98 -6.73 -26.74
C ASP A 44 -1.00 -7.55 -25.85
N VAL A 45 0.27 -7.60 -26.26
CA VAL A 45 1.34 -8.17 -25.44
C VAL A 45 2.22 -7.01 -24.98
N GLY A 46 2.16 -6.68 -23.70
CA GLY A 46 3.02 -5.70 -23.07
C GLY A 46 4.27 -6.28 -22.43
N LEU A 47 5.12 -5.37 -21.97
CA LEU A 47 6.37 -5.67 -21.26
C LEU A 47 6.16 -5.45 -19.77
N HIS A 48 5.85 -6.54 -19.05
CA HIS A 48 5.62 -6.48 -17.60
C HIS A 48 6.90 -6.16 -16.82
N GLN A 49 8.02 -6.75 -17.19
CA GLN A 49 9.33 -6.41 -16.63
C GLN A 49 10.39 -6.37 -17.71
N ALA A 50 11.30 -5.40 -17.60
CA ALA A 50 12.49 -5.30 -18.42
C ALA A 50 13.59 -4.63 -17.64
N THR A 51 14.59 -5.40 -17.24
CA THR A 51 15.62 -4.93 -16.31
C THR A 51 17.00 -5.34 -16.76
N VAL A 52 17.96 -4.46 -16.45
CA VAL A 52 19.38 -4.76 -16.47
C VAL A 52 19.89 -4.68 -15.04
N THR A 53 20.55 -5.73 -14.57
CA THR A 53 21.24 -5.76 -13.28
C THR A 53 22.74 -5.79 -13.48
N LEU A 54 23.43 -4.77 -12.99
CA LEU A 54 24.88 -4.64 -12.95
C LEU A 54 25.38 -5.11 -11.58
N LYS A 55 26.11 -6.22 -11.54
CA LYS A 55 26.68 -6.79 -10.32
C LYS A 55 27.99 -6.12 -9.98
N ASN A 56 28.24 -5.89 -8.70
CA ASN A 56 29.40 -5.15 -8.20
C ASN A 56 29.58 -3.79 -8.89
N PHE A 57 28.48 -3.03 -8.94
CA PHE A 57 28.38 -1.75 -9.62
C PHE A 57 29.49 -0.80 -9.16
N MET A 58 30.21 -0.24 -10.13
CA MET A 58 31.38 0.62 -9.90
C MET A 58 32.46 0.00 -9.00
N GLY A 59 32.60 -1.33 -9.01
CA GLY A 59 33.58 -2.05 -8.20
C GLY A 59 33.24 -2.15 -6.71
N GLN A 60 32.06 -1.66 -6.29
CA GLN A 60 31.57 -1.77 -4.92
C GLN A 60 30.73 -3.04 -4.76
N ALA A 61 30.56 -3.53 -3.53
CA ALA A 61 29.70 -4.69 -3.24
C ALA A 61 28.20 -4.33 -3.30
N VAL A 62 27.79 -3.58 -4.33
CA VAL A 62 26.42 -3.10 -4.55
C VAL A 62 25.97 -3.57 -5.93
N ASN A 63 24.76 -4.08 -6.06
CA ASN A 63 24.16 -4.38 -7.36
C ASN A 63 23.23 -3.22 -7.76
N ALA A 64 23.30 -2.78 -9.01
CA ALA A 64 22.37 -1.80 -9.56
C ALA A 64 21.39 -2.48 -10.51
N LYS A 65 20.09 -2.45 -10.20
CA LYS A 65 19.01 -2.98 -11.05
C LYS A 65 18.16 -1.84 -11.59
N ILE A 66 18.11 -1.71 -12.91
CA ILE A 66 17.53 -0.56 -13.62
C ILE A 66 16.50 -1.05 -14.62
N GLY A 67 15.34 -0.38 -14.66
CA GLY A 67 14.27 -0.60 -15.63
C GLY A 67 12.94 -1.00 -14.97
N ARG A 68 11.96 -1.41 -15.80
CA ARG A 68 10.63 -1.83 -15.37
C ARG A 68 10.70 -3.12 -14.56
N GLN A 69 10.24 -3.08 -13.32
CA GLN A 69 10.38 -4.20 -12.39
C GLN A 69 9.26 -4.21 -11.35
N GLN A 70 9.03 -5.37 -10.74
CA GLN A 70 8.24 -5.40 -9.51
C GLN A 70 9.09 -4.95 -8.33
N VAL A 71 8.61 -3.97 -7.56
CA VAL A 71 9.22 -3.58 -6.28
C VAL A 71 8.39 -4.18 -5.15
N VAL A 72 8.85 -5.33 -4.67
CA VAL A 72 8.15 -6.11 -3.65
C VAL A 72 9.05 -6.24 -2.42
N LEU A 73 8.63 -5.62 -1.31
CA LEU A 73 9.46 -5.53 -0.11
C LEU A 73 8.82 -6.21 1.10
N ASP A 74 9.58 -7.10 1.76
CA ASP A 74 9.22 -7.80 3.00
C ASP A 74 7.79 -8.38 3.07
N GLY A 75 6.93 -7.70 3.81
CA GLY A 75 5.55 -8.09 4.05
C GLY A 75 4.65 -7.83 2.85
N HIS A 76 5.10 -6.97 1.92
CA HIS A 76 4.33 -6.29 0.88
C HIS A 76 3.48 -5.12 1.42
N ARG A 77 3.72 -4.64 2.65
CA ARG A 77 2.83 -3.68 3.34
C ARG A 77 2.86 -2.27 2.75
N LEU A 78 4.04 -1.83 2.29
CA LEU A 78 4.23 -0.51 1.68
C LEU A 78 4.53 -0.61 0.18
N PHE A 79 5.16 -1.70 -0.25
CA PHE A 79 5.53 -1.93 -1.65
C PHE A 79 5.28 -3.40 -1.96
N GLY A 80 4.27 -3.65 -2.78
CA GLY A 80 3.68 -4.97 -2.96
C GLY A 80 3.24 -5.26 -4.39
N HIS A 81 2.61 -6.42 -4.55
CA HIS A 81 1.95 -6.81 -5.79
C HIS A 81 0.71 -7.64 -5.45
N THR A 82 -0.26 -7.66 -6.36
CA THR A 82 -1.59 -8.29 -6.21
C THR A 82 -1.52 -9.81 -6.12
N GLY A 83 -0.65 -10.48 -6.87
CA GLY A 83 -0.26 -11.88 -6.65
C GLY A 83 -1.29 -12.98 -6.98
N TRP A 84 -2.58 -12.64 -7.09
CA TRP A 84 -3.67 -13.54 -7.50
C TRP A 84 -4.54 -12.99 -8.65
N THR A 85 -4.36 -11.73 -9.02
CA THR A 85 -5.00 -11.13 -10.19
C THR A 85 -4.33 -11.61 -11.47
N ASP A 86 -5.08 -11.60 -12.58
CA ASP A 86 -4.57 -12.03 -13.89
C ASP A 86 -3.40 -11.17 -14.38
N GLY A 87 -3.35 -9.91 -13.94
CA GLY A 87 -2.26 -8.96 -14.20
C GLY A 87 -1.34 -8.71 -13.01
N GLY A 88 -0.06 -8.45 -13.27
CA GLY A 88 0.91 -8.06 -12.24
C GLY A 88 1.12 -6.55 -12.19
N ASN A 89 1.58 -6.04 -11.05
CA ASN A 89 2.03 -4.66 -10.88
C ASN A 89 3.54 -4.55 -11.10
N SER A 90 4.00 -3.57 -11.88
CA SER A 90 5.41 -3.22 -12.07
C SER A 90 5.60 -1.70 -12.15
N MET A 91 6.80 -1.23 -11.83
CA MET A 91 7.19 0.18 -11.88
C MET A 91 8.51 0.36 -12.59
N ASP A 92 8.73 1.52 -13.17
CA ASP A 92 10.06 1.93 -13.61
C ASP A 92 10.87 2.36 -12.39
N ALA A 93 12.02 1.72 -12.16
CA ALA A 93 12.79 1.95 -10.95
C ALA A 93 14.29 1.77 -11.17
N ILE A 94 15.05 2.48 -10.32
CA ILE A 94 16.48 2.27 -10.11
C ILE A 94 16.65 1.77 -8.68
N ARG A 95 17.30 0.60 -8.54
CA ARG A 95 17.52 -0.05 -7.25
C ARG A 95 19.00 -0.34 -7.03
N LEU A 96 19.50 0.05 -5.87
CA LEU A 96 20.84 -0.28 -5.38
C LEU A 96 20.73 -1.24 -4.20
N ASP A 97 21.33 -2.42 -4.35
CA ASP A 97 21.24 -3.51 -3.37
C ASP A 97 22.61 -3.88 -2.82
N HIS A 98 22.78 -3.73 -1.51
CA HIS A 98 23.95 -4.19 -0.77
C HIS A 98 23.56 -5.32 0.18
N SER A 99 24.32 -6.41 0.16
CA SER A 99 24.16 -7.52 1.10
C SER A 99 25.51 -7.87 1.73
N ALA A 100 25.56 -7.93 3.06
CA ALA A 100 26.75 -8.30 3.80
C ALA A 100 26.38 -9.11 5.04
N GLY A 101 26.84 -10.37 5.11
CA GLY A 101 26.49 -11.28 6.19
C GLY A 101 24.97 -11.49 6.28
N ASN A 102 24.39 -11.15 7.43
CA ASN A 102 22.96 -11.22 7.71
C ASN A 102 22.24 -9.88 7.50
N HIS A 103 22.87 -8.89 6.84
CA HIS A 103 22.30 -7.57 6.60
C HIS A 103 22.05 -7.32 5.12
N THR A 104 20.95 -6.63 4.81
CA THR A 104 20.68 -6.08 3.49
C THR A 104 20.30 -4.61 3.59
N LEU A 105 20.86 -3.78 2.70
CA LEU A 105 20.53 -2.37 2.55
C LEU A 105 20.07 -2.13 1.12
N ASN A 106 18.98 -1.39 0.95
CA ASN A 106 18.43 -1.06 -0.35
C ASN A 106 18.14 0.44 -0.41
N TYR A 107 18.55 1.07 -1.51
CA TYR A 107 17.99 2.34 -1.95
C TYR A 107 17.23 2.09 -3.26
N ILE A 108 16.00 2.60 -3.36
CA ILE A 108 15.16 2.42 -4.54
C ILE A 108 14.54 3.76 -4.88
N TYR A 109 14.82 4.26 -6.08
CA TYR A 109 14.03 5.30 -6.71
C TYR A 109 12.96 4.63 -7.58
N ILE A 110 11.71 5.07 -7.45
CA ILE A 110 10.57 4.54 -8.20
C ILE A 110 9.85 5.73 -8.85
N ALA A 111 9.76 5.70 -10.18
CA ALA A 111 8.81 6.52 -10.93
C ALA A 111 7.44 5.82 -10.79
N GLY A 112 6.68 6.24 -9.78
CA GLY A 112 5.48 5.53 -9.34
C GLY A 112 4.30 5.78 -10.27
N VAL A 113 3.97 7.05 -10.48
CA VAL A 113 2.94 7.49 -11.43
C VAL A 113 3.57 8.50 -12.38
N GLU A 114 3.44 8.24 -13.68
CA GLU A 114 3.87 9.16 -14.74
C GLU A 114 2.63 9.55 -15.55
N ASN A 115 2.20 10.81 -15.45
CA ASN A 115 0.98 11.29 -16.12
C ASN A 115 1.27 12.08 -17.41
N GLY A 116 2.55 12.23 -17.76
CA GLY A 116 3.00 12.83 -19.01
C GLY A 116 2.71 11.94 -20.21
N GLY A 117 2.08 12.51 -21.24
CA GLY A 117 1.78 11.82 -22.49
C GLY A 117 2.01 12.72 -23.70
N SER A 118 2.03 12.11 -24.89
CA SER A 118 2.32 12.83 -26.16
C SER A 118 1.35 13.99 -26.46
N ALA A 119 0.19 14.04 -25.78
CA ALA A 119 -0.85 15.05 -25.96
C ALA A 119 -1.06 15.95 -24.71
N ASN A 120 -0.36 15.69 -23.59
CA ASN A 120 -0.54 16.39 -22.33
C ASN A 120 0.78 16.49 -21.55
N SER A 121 1.18 17.71 -21.21
CA SER A 121 2.26 18.01 -20.25
C SER A 121 1.65 18.24 -18.87
N ASN A 122 0.97 17.22 -18.34
CA ASN A 122 0.48 17.22 -16.96
C ASN A 122 1.59 16.68 -16.07
N ASP A 123 2.03 17.48 -15.09
CA ASP A 123 3.16 17.18 -14.21
C ASP A 123 2.75 16.42 -12.93
N ALA A 124 1.54 15.85 -12.89
CA ALA A 124 0.99 15.00 -11.81
C ALA A 124 1.72 13.66 -11.64
N ASN A 125 3.04 13.74 -11.47
CA ASN A 125 3.94 12.63 -11.25
C ASN A 125 4.07 12.34 -9.75
N VAL A 126 4.24 11.06 -9.42
CA VAL A 126 4.51 10.62 -8.04
C VAL A 126 5.77 9.78 -8.04
N ASP A 127 6.77 10.26 -7.31
CA ASP A 127 8.06 9.62 -7.17
C ASP A 127 8.30 9.13 -5.74
N PHE A 128 9.06 8.04 -5.61
CA PHE A 128 9.42 7.49 -4.30
C PHE A 128 10.93 7.33 -4.17
N HIS A 129 11.47 7.77 -3.03
CA HIS A 129 12.80 7.39 -2.55
C HIS A 129 12.66 6.45 -1.35
N VAL A 130 12.98 5.18 -1.54
CA VAL A 130 12.83 4.13 -0.51
C VAL A 130 14.19 3.71 0.02
N PHE A 131 14.42 3.93 1.31
CA PHE A 131 15.53 3.41 2.07
C PHE A 131 15.05 2.25 2.94
N ARG A 132 15.63 1.08 2.73
CA ARG A 132 15.31 -0.14 3.47
C ARG A 132 16.57 -0.73 4.08
N ALA A 133 16.52 -1.06 5.35
CA ALA A 133 17.58 -1.79 6.04
C ALA A 133 17.00 -3.01 6.74
N ASN A 134 17.56 -4.19 6.49
CA ASN A 134 17.10 -5.43 7.11
C ASN A 134 18.27 -6.21 7.73
N THR A 135 18.01 -6.79 8.89
CA THR A 135 18.92 -7.66 9.62
C THR A 135 18.23 -8.96 10.00
N GLN A 136 18.80 -10.09 9.57
CA GLN A 136 18.31 -11.41 9.91
C GLN A 136 18.90 -11.89 11.25
N GLY A 137 18.16 -12.77 11.94
CA GLY A 137 18.55 -13.37 13.22
C GLY A 137 18.09 -12.59 14.46
N VAL A 138 17.55 -11.38 14.30
CA VAL A 138 17.01 -10.59 15.42
C VAL A 138 15.74 -11.26 15.94
N MET A 139 15.73 -11.62 17.23
CA MET A 139 14.59 -12.25 17.91
C MET A 139 14.00 -13.48 17.16
N GLY A 140 14.86 -14.28 16.53
CA GLY A 140 14.43 -15.47 15.78
C GLY A 140 13.78 -15.15 14.43
N GLY A 141 14.11 -14.01 13.83
CA GLY A 141 13.55 -13.59 12.55
C GLY A 141 14.27 -12.40 11.91
N ASP A 142 13.51 -11.61 11.17
CA ASP A 142 13.97 -10.47 10.37
C ASP A 142 13.47 -9.16 11.00
N LEU A 143 14.41 -8.25 11.30
CA LEU A 143 14.13 -6.86 11.64
C LEU A 143 14.37 -6.00 10.40
N THR A 144 13.35 -5.27 9.94
CA THR A 144 13.48 -4.29 8.86
C THR A 144 13.11 -2.90 9.36
N GLY A 145 13.91 -1.89 9.01
CA GLY A 145 13.56 -0.47 9.10
C GLY A 145 13.35 0.15 7.71
N TYR A 146 12.50 1.15 7.65
CA TYR A 146 12.12 1.90 6.46
C TYR A 146 12.23 3.40 6.69
N PHE A 147 12.70 4.10 5.67
CA PHE A 147 12.47 5.52 5.47
C PHE A 147 12.07 5.74 4.02
N VAL A 148 10.92 6.36 3.77
CA VAL A 148 10.39 6.62 2.44
C VAL A 148 10.18 8.11 2.32
N VAL A 149 10.59 8.68 1.20
CA VAL A 149 10.17 10.02 0.74
C VAL A 149 9.22 9.81 -0.42
N VAL A 150 8.11 10.53 -0.42
CA VAL A 150 7.18 10.60 -1.53
C VAL A 150 7.11 12.04 -1.97
N ASP A 151 7.32 12.26 -3.26
CA ASP A 151 7.18 13.56 -3.90
C ASP A 151 6.02 13.45 -4.90
N ASP A 152 4.91 14.13 -4.61
CA ASP A 152 3.68 14.12 -5.42
C ASP A 152 3.48 15.51 -6.03
N ASN A 153 3.80 15.63 -7.32
CA ASN A 153 3.73 16.89 -8.05
C ASN A 153 2.30 17.14 -8.56
N SER A 154 1.33 17.27 -7.66
CA SER A 154 -0.09 17.36 -7.99
C SER A 154 -0.43 18.55 -8.91
N ALA A 155 -0.86 18.28 -10.15
CA ALA A 155 -1.28 19.31 -11.11
C ALA A 155 -2.76 19.74 -10.97
N SER A 156 -3.31 19.76 -9.76
CA SER A 156 -4.69 20.23 -9.59
C SER A 156 -4.72 21.73 -9.86
N SER A 157 -5.56 22.18 -10.81
CA SER A 157 -5.57 23.56 -11.34
C SER A 157 -5.92 24.68 -10.34
N ALA A 158 -6.02 24.37 -9.05
CA ALA A 158 -6.24 25.31 -7.96
C ALA A 158 -5.12 25.28 -6.90
N LEU A 159 -4.21 24.32 -6.96
CA LEU A 159 -3.17 24.02 -5.98
C LEU A 159 -1.92 23.56 -6.74
N ASP A 160 -1.06 24.50 -7.16
CA ASP A 160 0.28 24.22 -7.71
C ASP A 160 1.24 23.91 -6.54
N ASP A 161 0.94 22.88 -5.76
CA ASP A 161 1.76 22.50 -4.60
C ASP A 161 2.32 21.09 -4.78
N GLU A 162 3.64 21.01 -4.86
CA GLU A 162 4.42 19.79 -4.66
C GLU A 162 4.16 19.30 -3.24
N ASN A 163 3.53 18.13 -3.11
CA ASN A 163 3.18 17.53 -1.84
C ASN A 163 4.22 16.47 -1.48
N THR A 164 5.18 16.85 -0.65
CA THR A 164 6.21 15.94 -0.14
C THR A 164 5.86 15.42 1.24
N TRP A 165 5.84 14.10 1.40
CA TRP A 165 5.73 13.47 2.71
C TRP A 165 6.70 12.32 2.92
N TYR A 166 6.86 11.96 4.18
CA TYR A 166 7.83 10.99 4.65
C TYR A 166 7.12 9.85 5.36
N THR A 167 7.67 8.65 5.28
CA THR A 167 7.25 7.52 6.12
C THR A 167 8.46 6.93 6.82
N VAL A 168 8.41 6.83 8.14
CA VAL A 168 9.40 6.10 8.94
C VAL A 168 8.72 4.93 9.63
N GLY A 169 9.39 3.79 9.69
CA GLY A 169 8.80 2.65 10.39
C GLY A 169 9.68 1.43 10.45
N ALA A 170 9.18 0.41 11.13
CA ALA A 170 9.89 -0.83 11.32
C ALA A 170 8.94 -2.03 11.36
N ARG A 171 9.52 -3.18 11.03
CA ARG A 171 8.84 -4.47 11.02
C ARG A 171 9.75 -5.53 11.60
N GLN A 172 9.27 -6.23 12.62
CA GLN A 172 9.88 -7.42 13.16
C GLN A 172 9.00 -8.63 12.80
N LYS A 173 9.56 -9.64 12.13
CA LYS A 173 8.86 -10.90 11.82
C LYS A 173 9.75 -12.08 12.17
N GLY A 174 9.30 -12.94 13.08
CA GLY A 174 10.13 -14.07 13.52
C GLY A 174 9.34 -15.24 14.08
N LYS A 175 10.09 -16.22 14.61
CA LYS A 175 9.54 -17.33 15.38
C LYS A 175 10.23 -17.41 16.74
N LEU A 176 9.44 -17.38 17.81
CA LEU A 176 9.94 -17.46 19.18
C LEU A 176 9.00 -18.29 20.05
N GLY A 177 9.53 -19.23 20.84
CA GLY A 177 8.71 -20.04 21.76
C GLY A 177 7.63 -20.91 21.08
N GLY A 178 7.83 -21.26 19.80
CA GLY A 178 6.84 -21.99 19.00
C GLY A 178 5.70 -21.12 18.45
N LEU A 179 5.79 -19.79 18.60
CA LEU A 179 4.89 -18.81 17.99
C LEU A 179 5.55 -18.19 16.76
N ASP A 180 4.81 -18.13 15.66
CA ASP A 180 5.08 -17.27 14.51
C ASP A 180 4.53 -15.87 14.84
N TYR A 181 5.34 -14.82 14.74
CA TYR A 181 4.87 -13.47 15.04
C TYR A 181 5.32 -12.46 14.00
N ARG A 182 4.56 -11.37 13.88
CA ARG A 182 4.97 -10.14 13.20
C ARG A 182 4.38 -8.95 13.96
N VAL A 183 5.22 -7.94 14.16
CA VAL A 183 4.81 -6.60 14.60
C VAL A 183 5.38 -5.61 13.60
N GLU A 184 4.57 -4.65 13.16
CA GLU A 184 5.00 -3.56 12.30
C GLU A 184 4.33 -2.25 12.73
N TYR A 185 5.06 -1.15 12.59
CA TYR A 185 4.58 0.20 12.82
C TYR A 185 5.20 1.15 11.81
N TYR A 186 4.39 2.04 11.27
CA TYR A 186 4.81 3.08 10.34
C TYR A 186 4.11 4.39 10.70
N HIS A 187 4.82 5.49 10.54
CA HIS A 187 4.32 6.83 10.80
C HIS A 187 4.66 7.74 9.62
N GLN A 188 3.69 8.56 9.22
CA GLN A 188 3.83 9.51 8.12
C GLN A 188 3.71 10.94 8.62
N PHE A 189 4.58 11.79 8.08
CA PHE A 189 4.65 13.22 8.37
C PHE A 189 5.10 14.00 7.14
N GLY A 190 4.89 15.32 7.11
CA GLY A 190 5.14 16.17 5.95
C GLY A 190 3.86 16.85 5.50
N ASP A 191 3.65 17.03 4.20
CA ASP A 191 2.48 17.72 3.67
C ASP A 191 1.26 16.77 3.55
N GLY A 192 0.08 17.32 3.88
CA GLY A 192 -1.24 16.69 3.79
C GLY A 192 -2.26 17.48 2.97
N ALA A 193 -1.94 18.70 2.52
CA ALA A 193 -2.88 19.66 1.95
C ALA A 193 -3.56 19.16 0.67
N VAL A 194 -2.79 18.55 -0.24
CA VAL A 194 -3.32 17.99 -1.50
C VAL A 194 -4.37 16.91 -1.23
N ARG A 195 -4.11 16.01 -0.27
CA ARG A 195 -5.06 14.95 0.09
C ARG A 195 -6.30 15.52 0.78
N ALA A 196 -6.13 16.43 1.74
CA ALA A 196 -7.23 17.09 2.43
C ALA A 196 -8.17 17.86 1.46
N ALA A 197 -7.60 18.52 0.45
CA ALA A 197 -8.39 19.18 -0.58
C ALA A 197 -9.12 18.20 -1.51
N ALA A 198 -8.44 17.12 -1.93
CA ALA A 198 -9.00 16.14 -2.86
C ALA A 198 -9.95 15.13 -2.20
N SER A 199 -9.92 14.96 -0.88
CA SER A 199 -10.70 13.97 -0.13
C SER A 199 -12.19 14.28 -0.10
N GLY A 200 -12.58 15.53 -0.30
CA GLY A 200 -13.93 16.04 -0.03
C GLY A 200 -14.09 16.65 1.37
N PHE A 201 -13.01 16.70 2.17
CA PHE A 201 -13.02 17.32 3.51
C PHE A 201 -12.63 18.80 3.50
N SER A 202 -12.30 19.38 2.34
CA SER A 202 -11.85 20.78 2.24
C SER A 202 -12.71 21.78 3.01
N GLY A 203 -14.03 21.63 2.99
CA GLY A 203 -14.97 22.50 3.70
C GLY A 203 -14.99 22.34 5.22
N ALA A 204 -14.43 21.26 5.77
CA ALA A 204 -14.34 21.03 7.21
C ALA A 204 -13.18 21.83 7.85
N TYR A 205 -12.11 22.10 7.09
CA TYR A 205 -10.97 22.91 7.55
C TYR A 205 -11.35 24.39 7.63
N THR A 206 -10.70 25.14 8.54
CA THR A 206 -10.92 26.58 8.71
C THR A 206 -9.60 27.38 8.70
N PRO A 207 -9.32 28.21 7.68
CA PRO A 207 -10.04 28.33 6.39
C PRO A 207 -10.15 27.01 5.62
N ALA A 208 -10.99 26.92 4.60
CA ALA A 208 -11.10 25.70 3.81
C ALA A 208 -9.74 25.26 3.24
N ALA A 209 -9.51 23.94 3.15
CA ALA A 209 -8.27 23.36 2.65
C ALA A 209 -8.05 23.78 1.19
N THR A 210 -7.28 24.83 1.02
CA THR A 210 -6.85 25.47 -0.23
C THR A 210 -5.35 25.73 -0.11
N GLY A 211 -4.63 25.93 -1.21
CA GLY A 211 -3.15 25.86 -1.26
C GLY A 211 -2.40 26.92 -0.44
N SER A 212 -3.12 27.79 0.26
CA SER A 212 -2.54 28.73 1.22
C SER A 212 -2.64 28.25 2.68
N LEU A 213 -3.35 27.16 2.96
CA LEU A 213 -3.46 26.57 4.28
C LEU A 213 -2.40 25.49 4.45
N SER A 214 -1.53 25.65 5.45
CA SER A 214 -0.61 24.60 5.87
C SER A 214 -1.41 23.49 6.52
N ILE A 215 -1.42 22.30 5.89
CA ILE A 215 -1.98 21.08 6.48
C ILE A 215 -0.84 20.08 6.60
N ASP A 216 -0.53 19.68 7.83
CA ASP A 216 0.52 18.72 8.09
C ASP A 216 -0.06 17.29 7.98
N ARG A 217 0.76 16.33 7.59
CA ARG A 217 0.41 14.91 7.67
C ARG A 217 0.78 14.38 9.05
N ASN A 218 -0.12 13.62 9.65
CA ASN A 218 0.13 12.90 10.90
C ASN A 218 -0.65 11.59 10.88
N ALA A 219 -0.12 10.61 10.16
CA ALA A 219 -0.80 9.33 9.97
C ALA A 219 0.04 8.17 10.51
N SER A 220 -0.60 7.08 10.92
CA SER A 220 0.11 5.90 11.39
C SER A 220 -0.59 4.59 11.05
N MET A 221 0.21 3.54 11.04
CA MET A 221 -0.27 2.17 10.88
C MET A 221 0.42 1.27 11.88
N VAL A 222 -0.34 0.39 12.52
CA VAL A 222 0.17 -0.70 13.34
C VAL A 222 -0.39 -2.04 12.85
N GLY A 223 0.46 -3.05 12.78
CA GLY A 223 0.07 -4.40 12.41
C GLY A 223 0.68 -5.44 13.34
N VAL A 224 -0.15 -6.28 13.93
CA VAL A 224 0.25 -7.35 14.85
C VAL A 224 -0.37 -8.67 14.39
N ARG A 225 0.45 -9.72 14.34
CA ARG A 225 -0.07 -11.08 14.23
C ARG A 225 0.74 -12.05 15.05
N VAL A 226 0.05 -13.03 15.61
CA VAL A 226 0.64 -14.13 16.37
C VAL A 226 -0.06 -15.41 15.97
N GLY A 227 0.71 -16.41 15.55
CA GLY A 227 0.18 -17.69 15.12
C GLY A 227 0.93 -18.86 15.72
N ARG A 228 0.24 -20.01 15.82
CA ARG A 228 0.82 -21.26 16.31
C ARG A 228 0.32 -22.42 15.49
N THR A 229 1.23 -23.31 15.10
CA THR A 229 0.90 -24.60 14.49
C THR A 229 0.87 -25.71 15.54
N PHE A 230 -0.29 -26.34 15.72
CA PHE A 230 -0.52 -27.43 16.66
C PHE A 230 -0.21 -28.78 15.99
N LYS A 231 1.08 -29.10 15.84
CA LYS A 231 1.54 -30.31 15.12
C LYS A 231 0.98 -31.63 15.68
N ASN A 232 0.68 -31.69 16.98
CA ASN A 232 0.18 -32.89 17.65
C ASN A 232 -1.35 -33.05 17.56
N ALA A 233 -2.07 -32.05 17.06
CA ALA A 233 -3.50 -32.15 16.80
C ALA A 233 -3.75 -32.70 15.38
N GLY A 234 -4.88 -33.37 15.18
CA GLY A 234 -5.31 -33.85 13.88
C GLY A 234 -5.32 -32.70 12.84
N LEU A 235 -4.83 -32.98 11.63
CA LEU A 235 -4.67 -32.00 10.53
C LEU A 235 -3.69 -30.84 10.80
N SER A 236 -2.96 -30.88 11.92
CA SER A 236 -1.94 -29.89 12.31
C SER A 236 -2.37 -28.42 12.09
N PRO A 237 -3.50 -27.97 12.69
CA PRO A 237 -4.03 -26.64 12.44
C PRO A 237 -3.01 -25.57 12.82
N THR A 238 -2.95 -24.53 12.00
CA THR A 238 -2.35 -23.25 12.38
C THR A 238 -3.47 -22.26 12.64
N ILE A 239 -3.46 -21.66 13.82
CA ILE A 239 -4.37 -20.57 14.20
C ILE A 239 -3.53 -19.31 14.31
N THR A 240 -3.98 -18.22 13.69
CA THR A 240 -3.32 -16.92 13.73
C THR A 240 -4.33 -15.86 14.18
N LEU A 241 -3.97 -15.14 15.24
CA LEU A 241 -4.63 -13.90 15.62
C LEU A 241 -3.98 -12.76 14.85
N TRP A 242 -4.80 -11.83 14.37
CA TRP A 242 -4.38 -10.76 13.49
C TRP A 242 -5.10 -9.48 13.88
N TYR A 243 -4.35 -8.39 13.88
CA TYR A 243 -4.84 -7.03 14.07
C TYR A 243 -4.05 -6.10 13.16
N ASP A 244 -4.74 -5.31 12.35
CA ASP A 244 -4.17 -4.14 11.67
C ASP A 244 -5.02 -2.91 12.01
N SER A 245 -4.37 -1.76 12.17
CA SER A 245 -5.03 -0.46 12.33
C SER A 245 -4.28 0.57 11.51
N LEU A 246 -4.98 1.22 10.60
CA LEU A 246 -4.52 2.31 9.75
C LEU A 246 -5.33 3.54 10.16
N SER A 247 -4.65 4.64 10.46
CA SER A 247 -5.33 5.85 10.93
C SER A 247 -6.22 6.47 9.84
N GLY A 248 -7.32 7.07 10.28
CA GLY A 248 -8.21 7.92 9.49
C GLY A 248 -8.00 9.39 9.80
N THR A 249 -8.72 10.27 9.10
CA THR A 249 -8.82 11.70 9.44
C THR A 249 -10.08 11.95 10.25
N ASP A 250 -9.92 12.53 11.43
CA ASP A 250 -11.01 12.89 12.34
C ASP A 250 -11.16 14.42 12.51
N ASP A 251 -12.17 14.86 13.25
CA ASP A 251 -12.43 16.27 13.54
C ASP A 251 -11.29 16.91 14.35
N GLY A 252 -10.59 16.12 15.17
CA GLY A 252 -9.40 16.53 15.90
C GLY A 252 -8.28 16.94 14.93
N ASP A 253 -7.99 16.09 13.94
CA ASP A 253 -7.04 16.36 12.87
C ASP A 253 -7.44 17.63 12.11
N VAL A 254 -8.69 17.73 11.66
CA VAL A 254 -9.18 18.90 10.92
C VAL A 254 -9.03 20.19 11.72
N SER A 255 -9.35 20.16 13.03
CA SER A 255 -9.19 21.31 13.91
C SER A 255 -7.71 21.68 14.16
N GLY A 256 -6.81 20.70 14.05
CA GLY A 256 -5.37 20.85 14.15
C GLY A 256 -4.69 21.28 12.85
N ASN A 257 -5.42 21.34 11.74
CA ASN A 257 -4.86 21.40 10.37
C ASN A 257 -3.93 20.21 10.07
N ASP A 258 -4.34 19.01 10.47
CA ASP A 258 -3.66 17.76 10.17
C ASP A 258 -4.45 16.92 9.15
N TRP A 259 -3.73 16.02 8.46
CA TRP A 259 -4.26 14.93 7.66
C TRP A 259 -3.87 13.59 8.30
N GLY A 260 -4.86 12.91 8.89
CA GLY A 260 -4.66 11.68 9.66
C GLY A 260 -4.69 10.38 8.86
N THR A 261 -5.11 10.40 7.59
CA THR A 261 -5.29 9.15 6.83
C THR A 261 -3.97 8.55 6.37
N PHE A 262 -3.70 7.31 6.79
CA PHE A 262 -2.50 6.57 6.39
C PHE A 262 -2.55 6.13 4.93
N ASP A 263 -1.48 6.43 4.18
CA ASP A 263 -1.29 5.97 2.80
C ASP A 263 -0.35 4.75 2.78
N THR A 264 -0.80 3.62 2.21
CA THR A 264 0.01 2.40 2.14
C THR A 264 1.03 2.43 1.00
N HIS A 265 1.20 3.55 0.29
CA HIS A 265 1.99 3.65 -0.92
C HIS A 265 1.59 2.54 -1.90
N MET A 266 2.55 1.90 -2.54
CA MET A 266 2.30 0.93 -3.61
C MET A 266 1.95 -0.49 -3.12
N ASP A 267 1.30 -0.64 -1.97
CA ASP A 267 0.64 -1.89 -1.55
C ASP A 267 -0.74 -2.01 -2.20
N THR A 268 -1.10 -3.23 -2.57
CA THR A 268 -2.39 -3.54 -3.18
C THR A 268 -3.45 -3.90 -2.14
N GLY A 269 -3.10 -4.01 -0.85
CA GLY A 269 -3.97 -4.39 0.26
C GLY A 269 -4.37 -5.88 0.29
N HIS A 270 -4.35 -6.53 -0.88
CA HIS A 270 -4.81 -7.89 -1.12
C HIS A 270 -4.26 -8.94 -0.14
N LYS A 271 -2.98 -8.84 0.24
CA LYS A 271 -2.36 -9.83 1.11
C LYS A 271 -2.85 -9.76 2.57
N PHE A 272 -3.47 -8.65 2.96
CA PHE A 272 -3.73 -8.32 4.35
C PHE A 272 -5.22 -8.41 4.69
N TYR A 273 -6.09 -7.80 3.88
CA TYR A 273 -7.49 -7.53 4.21
C TYR A 273 -8.49 -8.55 3.63
N GLY A 274 -8.12 -9.83 3.71
CA GLY A 274 -8.97 -10.96 3.31
C GLY A 274 -8.99 -11.21 1.80
N PHE A 275 -9.62 -12.32 1.39
CA PHE A 275 -9.70 -12.73 -0.02
C PHE A 275 -10.87 -12.09 -0.78
N MET A 276 -11.72 -11.32 -0.08
CA MET A 276 -12.88 -10.65 -0.66
C MET A 276 -12.54 -9.27 -1.23
N ASP A 277 -11.35 -8.74 -0.95
CA ASP A 277 -10.83 -7.53 -1.57
C ASP A 277 -11.75 -6.30 -1.43
N MET A 278 -12.39 -6.15 -0.27
CA MET A 278 -13.36 -5.06 -0.01
C MET A 278 -12.70 -3.71 0.27
N TYR A 279 -11.62 -3.70 1.05
CA TYR A 279 -10.93 -2.48 1.49
C TYR A 279 -9.55 -2.35 0.82
N LEU A 280 -9.57 -2.35 -0.51
CA LEU A 280 -8.37 -2.16 -1.32
C LEU A 280 -8.26 -0.72 -1.83
N GLY A 281 -7.17 -0.05 -1.48
CA GLY A 281 -6.84 1.25 -2.03
C GLY A 281 -5.83 1.98 -1.16
N GLN A 282 -4.69 2.33 -1.76
CA GLN A 282 -3.55 2.86 -1.02
C GLN A 282 -3.87 4.10 -0.18
N SER A 283 -4.74 4.97 -0.69
CA SER A 283 -4.99 6.30 -0.13
C SER A 283 -6.09 6.34 0.94
N GLY A 284 -6.67 5.20 1.31
CA GLY A 284 -7.80 5.14 2.27
C GLY A 284 -9.17 5.51 1.70
N GLY A 285 -9.29 5.76 0.39
CA GLY A 285 -10.55 6.21 -0.22
C GLY A 285 -11.70 5.21 -0.13
N LYS A 286 -11.43 3.90 0.04
CA LYS A 286 -12.48 2.86 0.21
C LYS A 286 -13.17 2.88 1.57
N THR A 287 -12.54 3.48 2.56
CA THR A 287 -13.12 3.72 3.88
C THR A 287 -13.43 5.20 4.07
N ALA A 288 -13.62 5.94 2.97
CA ALA A 288 -13.87 7.37 2.97
C ALA A 288 -12.82 8.17 3.76
N TYR A 289 -11.56 7.73 3.78
CA TYR A 289 -10.47 8.35 4.54
C TYR A 289 -10.63 8.28 6.07
N MET A 290 -11.54 7.45 6.58
CA MET A 290 -11.74 7.22 8.03
C MET A 290 -10.84 6.11 8.59
N GLY A 291 -9.79 5.73 7.86
CA GLY A 291 -8.86 4.68 8.25
C GLY A 291 -9.49 3.29 8.18
N LEU A 292 -8.80 2.28 8.70
CA LEU A 292 -9.26 0.89 8.69
C LEU A 292 -8.72 0.14 9.90
N GLN A 293 -9.58 -0.60 10.58
CA GLN A 293 -9.24 -1.62 11.56
C GLN A 293 -9.67 -2.99 11.04
N ASP A 294 -8.78 -3.98 11.15
CA ASP A 294 -9.04 -5.38 10.80
C ASP A 294 -8.68 -6.27 11.99
N ILE A 295 -9.68 -6.88 12.62
CA ILE A 295 -9.48 -7.95 13.60
C ILE A 295 -9.81 -9.26 12.92
N ALA A 296 -8.84 -10.18 12.89
CA ALA A 296 -9.02 -11.44 12.18
C ALA A 296 -8.49 -12.67 12.93
N ILE A 297 -9.17 -13.79 12.69
CA ILE A 297 -8.72 -15.14 13.05
C ILE A 297 -8.53 -15.90 11.75
N LYS A 298 -7.27 -16.23 11.46
CA LYS A 298 -6.90 -16.96 10.24
C LYS A 298 -6.55 -18.40 10.58
N THR A 299 -7.07 -19.35 9.82
CA THR A 299 -6.84 -20.78 10.05
C THR A 299 -6.26 -21.47 8.82
N LYS A 300 -5.36 -22.42 9.06
CA LYS A 300 -4.78 -23.27 8.01
C LYS A 300 -4.75 -24.72 8.48
N TRP A 301 -5.36 -25.60 7.71
CA TRP A 301 -5.51 -27.02 8.01
C TRP A 301 -4.84 -27.87 6.93
N LYS A 302 -4.00 -28.82 7.35
CA LYS A 302 -3.35 -29.75 6.43
C LYS A 302 -4.25 -30.98 6.24
N LEU A 303 -5.15 -30.92 5.26
CA LEU A 303 -6.10 -31.99 4.96
C LEU A 303 -5.41 -33.28 4.47
N SER A 304 -4.31 -33.12 3.72
CA SER A 304 -3.48 -34.23 3.27
C SER A 304 -2.03 -33.77 3.06
N ALA A 305 -1.18 -34.61 2.46
CA ALA A 305 0.17 -34.20 2.06
C ALA A 305 0.17 -33.07 1.01
N THR A 306 -0.89 -32.96 0.20
CA THR A 306 -0.99 -32.02 -0.93
C THR A 306 -2.06 -30.96 -0.73
N ASN A 307 -3.12 -31.25 0.04
CA ASN A 307 -4.27 -30.37 0.18
C ASN A 307 -4.18 -29.55 1.48
N THR A 308 -4.39 -28.24 1.34
CA THR A 308 -4.50 -27.30 2.45
C THR A 308 -5.84 -26.59 2.37
N LEU A 309 -6.58 -26.55 3.48
CA LEU A 309 -7.73 -25.67 3.63
C LEU A 309 -7.31 -24.44 4.42
N LYS A 310 -7.70 -23.25 3.94
CA LYS A 310 -7.59 -22.00 4.69
C LYS A 310 -9.00 -21.44 4.89
N ALA A 311 -9.25 -20.91 6.07
CA ALA A 311 -10.50 -20.23 6.39
C ALA A 311 -10.16 -19.09 7.35
N ASP A 312 -10.52 -17.89 6.95
CA ASP A 312 -10.18 -16.66 7.64
C ASP A 312 -11.48 -15.94 7.96
N PHE A 313 -11.65 -15.55 9.23
CA PHE A 313 -12.69 -14.64 9.66
C PHE A 313 -12.05 -13.28 9.88
N HIS A 314 -12.64 -12.25 9.32
CA HIS A 314 -12.24 -10.85 9.46
C HIS A 314 -13.46 -10.06 9.94
N HIS A 315 -13.20 -9.05 10.77
CA HIS A 315 -14.18 -8.02 11.10
C HIS A 315 -13.52 -6.67 10.85
N PHE A 316 -14.11 -5.90 9.93
CA PHE A 316 -13.58 -4.63 9.50
C PHE A 316 -14.37 -3.47 10.09
N ARG A 317 -13.65 -2.42 10.48
CA ARG A 317 -14.22 -1.15 10.93
C ARG A 317 -13.42 0.02 10.39
N THR A 318 -13.98 1.22 10.33
CA THR A 318 -13.16 2.44 10.23
C THR A 318 -12.35 2.61 11.51
N GLN A 319 -11.21 3.30 11.44
CA GLN A 319 -10.42 3.60 12.64
C GLN A 319 -10.98 4.80 13.38
N THR A 320 -11.43 5.80 12.62
CA THR A 320 -12.17 6.95 13.11
C THR A 320 -13.64 6.57 13.30
N ASP A 321 -14.23 6.99 14.42
CA ASP A 321 -15.64 6.75 14.73
C ASP A 321 -16.51 7.81 14.07
N MET A 322 -17.58 7.39 13.39
CA MET A 322 -18.54 8.29 12.76
C MET A 322 -19.77 8.57 13.65
N SER A 323 -19.83 7.95 14.84
CA SER A 323 -20.96 8.01 15.78
C SER A 323 -20.78 8.96 16.98
N ASP A 324 -19.63 9.61 17.09
CA ASP A 324 -19.32 10.59 18.14
C ASP A 324 -18.96 11.95 17.51
N THR A 325 -18.79 12.95 18.35
CA THR A 325 -18.21 14.28 18.06
C THR A 325 -16.84 14.25 17.37
N ASP A 326 -16.28 13.07 17.13
CA ASP A 326 -15.02 12.82 16.45
C ASP A 326 -15.09 13.00 14.93
N SER A 327 -16.28 13.06 14.31
CA SER A 327 -16.42 13.25 12.85
C SER A 327 -17.56 14.17 12.42
N ASP A 328 -18.24 14.84 13.35
CA ASP A 328 -19.44 15.64 13.08
C ASP A 328 -19.17 16.76 12.06
N THR A 329 -18.03 17.44 12.20
CA THR A 329 -17.60 18.55 11.35
C THR A 329 -17.27 18.05 9.96
N ILE A 330 -16.52 16.95 9.85
CA ILE A 330 -16.21 16.32 8.57
C ILE A 330 -17.49 15.89 7.87
N VAL A 331 -18.37 15.14 8.54
CA VAL A 331 -19.61 14.63 7.94
C VAL A 331 -20.52 15.77 7.50
N ALA A 332 -20.66 16.83 8.30
CA ALA A 332 -21.50 17.99 7.97
C ALA A 332 -20.99 18.79 6.76
N ASN A 333 -19.67 18.84 6.55
CA ASN A 333 -19.04 19.66 5.49
C ASN A 333 -18.52 18.83 4.30
N SER A 334 -18.56 17.51 4.38
CA SER A 334 -18.02 16.65 3.34
C SER A 334 -18.92 16.61 2.11
N THR A 335 -18.32 16.81 0.93
CA THR A 335 -19.03 16.67 -0.34
C THR A 335 -19.17 15.22 -0.79
N LYS A 336 -18.54 14.27 -0.10
CA LYS A 336 -18.49 12.84 -0.47
C LYS A 336 -19.16 11.92 0.53
N ILE A 337 -19.31 12.36 1.78
CA ILE A 337 -19.99 11.62 2.85
C ILE A 337 -21.38 12.26 3.02
N ALA A 338 -22.24 12.11 2.02
CA ALA A 338 -23.60 12.64 2.11
C ALA A 338 -24.53 11.63 2.80
N ALA A 339 -25.14 12.04 3.92
CA ALA A 339 -26.23 11.36 4.60
C ALA A 339 -25.92 9.96 5.21
N GLN A 340 -24.77 9.82 5.88
CA GLN A 340 -24.60 8.74 6.86
C GLN A 340 -25.15 9.17 8.22
N SER A 341 -25.66 8.20 8.98
CA SER A 341 -26.12 8.43 10.35
C SER A 341 -24.90 8.78 11.21
N THR A 342 -24.96 9.86 11.99
CA THR A 342 -23.96 10.19 13.03
C THR A 342 -24.03 9.25 14.23
N ASP A 343 -24.55 8.03 14.04
CA ASP A 343 -24.65 6.94 15.02
C ASP A 343 -24.01 5.65 14.44
N ASP A 344 -23.26 5.76 13.33
CA ASP A 344 -22.55 4.64 12.72
C ASP A 344 -21.20 4.43 13.41
N THR A 345 -21.05 3.29 14.11
CA THR A 345 -19.82 2.91 14.82
C THR A 345 -18.64 2.59 13.89
N GLY A 346 -18.78 2.92 12.59
CA GLY A 346 -17.80 2.58 11.58
C GLY A 346 -17.76 1.09 11.28
N ASP A 347 -18.84 0.34 11.53
CA ASP A 347 -18.84 -1.12 11.34
C ASP A 347 -19.01 -1.45 9.86
N LEU A 348 -17.97 -2.05 9.26
CA LEU A 348 -17.93 -2.33 7.83
C LEU A 348 -18.27 -3.79 7.51
N GLY A 349 -18.38 -4.66 8.53
CA GLY A 349 -18.76 -6.07 8.40
C GLY A 349 -17.65 -7.07 8.71
#